data_AF-A0A6N7SBQ1-F1
#
_entry.id   AF-A0A6N7SBQ1-F1
#
_cell.length_a   1.000
_cell.length_b   1.000
_cell.length_c   1.000
_cell.angle_alpha   90.00
_cell.angle_beta   90.00
_cell.angle_gamma   90.00
#
_symmetry.space_group_name_H-M   'P 1'
#
loop_
_entity.id
_entity.type
_entity.pdbx_description
1 polymer ?
#
loop_
_entity_poly.entity_id
_entity_poly.type
_entity_poly.pdbx_seq_one_letter_code
_entity_poly.pdbx_strand_id
1 'polypeptide(L)'
;MSAEFENFKQSLKPDEQTCVQALHEAFLKQGCQAEIKEAKSGYTVSYINSGRKTAANFVCRKTGVKLRLYPESLDQYESFLNTLPEKMKKEIRKASVCKRLIDPTDCNPRCQMGYTFTLDGEQFQKCRYMAFFLSVNELSTPYLLEFLDHECQAHQ
;
A
#
# COMPACT_ATOMS: atom_id res chain seq x y z
N MET A 1 7.05 -20.10 -4.93
CA MET A 1 7.55 -19.05 -4.02
C MET A 1 9.05 -18.87 -4.23
N SER A 2 9.58 -17.64 -4.27
CA SER A 2 11.02 -17.42 -4.46
C SER A 2 11.79 -17.53 -3.14
N ALA A 3 13.09 -17.86 -3.21
CA ALA A 3 13.93 -17.99 -2.02
C ALA A 3 14.10 -16.64 -1.28
N GLU A 4 14.14 -15.54 -2.03
CA GLU A 4 14.25 -14.19 -1.49
C GLU A 4 13.02 -13.80 -0.68
N PHE A 5 11.81 -14.23 -1.12
CA PHE A 5 10.58 -13.98 -0.36
C PHE A 5 10.55 -14.78 0.94
N GLU A 6 10.98 -16.04 0.92
CA GLU A 6 11.06 -16.85 2.14
C GLU A 6 12.03 -16.25 3.15
N ASN A 7 13.21 -15.79 2.71
CA ASN A 7 14.17 -15.11 3.58
C ASN A 7 13.61 -13.79 4.15
N PHE A 8 12.91 -13.01 3.31
CA PHE A 8 12.20 -11.82 3.77
C PHE A 8 11.16 -12.17 4.84
N LYS A 9 10.29 -13.15 4.57
CA LYS A 9 9.24 -13.58 5.50
C LYS A 9 9.83 -14.05 6.83
N GLN A 10 10.89 -14.86 6.80
CA GLN A 10 11.58 -15.33 8.01
C GLN A 10 12.22 -14.20 8.82
N SER A 11 12.50 -13.04 8.23
CA SER A 11 12.99 -11.86 8.96
C SER A 11 11.91 -11.12 9.76
N LEU A 12 10.64 -11.48 9.56
CA LEU A 12 9.48 -10.87 10.20
C LEU A 12 9.06 -11.63 11.47
N LYS A 13 8.26 -10.97 12.32
CA LYS A 13 7.67 -11.63 13.48
C LYS A 13 6.64 -12.69 13.04
N PRO A 14 6.43 -13.78 13.82
CA PRO A 14 5.54 -14.87 13.44
C PRO A 14 4.11 -14.44 13.05
N ASP A 15 3.54 -13.45 13.74
CA ASP A 15 2.22 -12.87 13.48
C ASP A 15 2.17 -12.09 12.15
N GLU A 16 3.29 -11.48 11.76
CA GLU A 16 3.41 -10.73 10.50
C GLU A 16 3.59 -11.67 9.30
N GLN A 17 4.21 -12.84 9.48
CA GLN A 17 4.53 -13.78 8.41
C GLN A 17 3.27 -14.24 7.67
N THR A 18 2.23 -14.65 8.39
CA THR A 18 0.96 -15.09 7.81
C THR A 18 0.30 -13.98 7.01
N CYS A 19 0.29 -12.76 7.54
CA CYS A 19 -0.32 -11.61 6.89
C CYS A 19 0.42 -11.22 5.59
N VAL A 20 1.75 -11.18 5.65
CA VAL A 20 2.61 -10.84 4.51
C VAL A 20 2.53 -11.91 3.43
N GLN A 21 2.46 -13.19 3.82
CA GLN A 21 2.25 -14.30 2.89
C GLN A 21 0.94 -14.14 2.11
N ALA A 22 -0.18 -13.90 2.80
CA ALA A 22 -1.49 -13.76 2.15
C ALA A 22 -1.50 -12.59 1.15
N LEU A 23 -0.93 -11.45 1.54
CA LEU A 23 -0.82 -10.28 0.66
C LEU A 23 0.10 -10.54 -0.54
N HIS A 24 1.22 -11.23 -0.33
CA HIS A 24 2.13 -11.60 -1.41
C HIS A 24 1.43 -12.47 -2.45
N GLU A 25 0.73 -13.51 -2.01
CA GLU A 25 -0.05 -14.39 -2.89
C GLU A 25 -1.12 -13.62 -3.66
N ALA A 26 -1.82 -12.68 -3.01
CA ALA A 26 -2.79 -11.82 -3.66
C ALA A 26 -2.18 -10.96 -4.77
N PHE A 27 -1.04 -10.30 -4.52
CA PHE A 27 -0.33 -9.53 -5.55
C PHE A 27 0.09 -10.41 -6.73
N LEU A 28 0.63 -11.60 -6.47
CA LEU A 28 1.03 -12.53 -7.54
C LEU A 28 -0.18 -13.00 -8.36
N LYS A 29 -1.32 -13.28 -7.70
CA LYS A 29 -2.57 -13.66 -8.37
C LYS A 29 -3.10 -12.57 -9.29
N GLN A 30 -2.87 -11.30 -8.96
CA GLN A 30 -3.21 -10.15 -9.80
C GLN A 30 -2.20 -9.91 -10.93
N GLY A 31 -1.22 -10.79 -11.10
CA GLY A 31 -0.20 -10.68 -12.13
C GLY A 31 0.90 -9.66 -11.81
N CYS A 32 1.01 -9.20 -10.56
CA CYS A 32 2.14 -8.37 -10.16
C CYS A 32 3.43 -9.19 -10.10
N GLN A 33 4.52 -8.60 -10.56
CA GLN A 33 5.86 -9.11 -10.37
C GLN A 33 6.42 -8.61 -9.04
N ALA A 34 6.87 -9.52 -8.18
CA ALA A 34 7.59 -9.17 -6.96
C ALA A 34 9.07 -8.89 -7.26
N GLU A 35 9.56 -7.71 -6.90
CA GLU A 35 10.98 -7.37 -6.86
C GLU A 35 11.44 -7.34 -5.40
N ILE A 36 12.32 -8.28 -5.03
CA ILE A 36 12.83 -8.41 -3.66
C ILE A 36 14.32 -8.15 -3.68
N LYS A 37 14.77 -7.18 -2.89
CA LYS A 37 16.18 -6.80 -2.77
C LYS A 37 16.56 -6.74 -1.31
N GLU A 38 17.69 -7.36 -0.98
CA GLU A 38 18.33 -7.14 0.31
C GLU A 38 18.94 -5.73 0.33
N ALA A 39 18.75 -5.03 1.43
CA ALA A 39 19.25 -3.69 1.68
C ALA A 39 19.96 -3.64 3.04
N LYS A 40 20.72 -2.58 3.29
CA LYS A 40 21.45 -2.38 4.57
C LYS A 40 20.58 -2.47 5.83
N SER A 41 19.25 -2.42 5.71
CA SER A 41 18.31 -2.43 6.84
C SER A 41 17.20 -3.47 6.69
N GLY A 42 17.47 -4.59 6.01
CA GLY A 42 16.53 -5.70 5.81
C GLY A 42 16.18 -5.87 4.34
N TYR A 43 14.91 -6.05 4.02
CA TYR A 43 14.45 -6.28 2.65
C TYR A 43 13.63 -5.11 2.13
N THR A 44 13.78 -4.83 0.84
CA THR A 44 12.83 -4.03 0.06
C THR A 44 12.03 -4.98 -0.80
N VAL A 45 10.71 -5.00 -0.63
CA VAL A 45 9.79 -5.81 -1.44
C VAL A 45 8.84 -4.87 -2.15
N SER A 46 8.91 -4.86 -3.48
CA SER A 46 8.08 -4.04 -4.36
C SER A 46 7.23 -4.94 -5.24
N TYR A 47 5.98 -4.57 -5.46
CA TYR A 47 5.10 -5.24 -6.42
C TYR A 47 4.88 -4.33 -7.62
N ILE A 48 5.25 -4.82 -8.80
CA ILE A 48 5.18 -4.11 -10.07
C ILE A 48 4.03 -4.69 -10.89
N ASN A 49 3.09 -3.85 -11.31
CA ASN A 49 1.97 -4.29 -12.15
C ASN A 49 2.38 -4.48 -13.62
N SER A 50 1.46 -4.98 -14.45
CA SER A 50 1.67 -5.20 -15.88
C SER A 50 2.05 -3.91 -16.64
N GLY A 51 1.61 -2.75 -16.15
CA GLY A 51 1.98 -1.42 -16.67
C GLY A 51 3.38 -0.94 -16.26
N ARG A 52 4.21 -1.79 -15.63
CA ARG A 52 5.54 -1.47 -15.07
C ARG A 52 5.51 -0.35 -14.03
N LYS A 53 4.37 -0.10 -13.41
CA LYS A 53 4.24 0.82 -12.28
C LYS A 53 4.29 0.05 -10.98
N THR A 54 4.89 0.65 -9.96
CA THR A 54 4.85 0.07 -8.61
C THR A 54 3.43 0.18 -8.07
N ALA A 55 2.80 -0.95 -7.79
CA ALA A 55 1.48 -1.04 -7.16
C ALA A 55 1.60 -0.96 -5.63
N ALA A 56 2.62 -1.59 -5.06
CA ALA A 56 2.83 -1.57 -3.62
C ALA A 56 4.27 -1.81 -3.19
N ASN A 57 4.59 -1.46 -1.93
CA ASN A 57 5.83 -1.88 -1.28
C ASN A 57 5.55 -2.33 0.15
N PHE A 58 6.22 -3.41 0.59
CA PHE A 58 6.40 -3.64 2.02
C PHE A 58 7.53 -2.76 2.56
N VAL A 59 7.28 -2.17 3.72
CA VAL A 59 8.24 -1.34 4.45
C VAL A 59 8.35 -1.88 5.87
N CYS A 60 9.49 -2.51 6.17
CA CYS A 60 9.80 -2.98 7.50
C CYS A 60 10.22 -1.82 8.40
N ARG A 61 9.65 -1.76 9.61
CA ARG A 61 10.06 -0.83 10.67
C ARG A 61 10.21 -1.60 11.98
N LYS A 62 10.88 -0.99 12.97
CA LYS A 62 10.97 -1.54 14.33
C LYS A 62 9.59 -1.84 14.95
N THR A 63 8.59 -1.05 14.60
CA THR A 63 7.21 -1.17 15.11
C THR A 63 6.37 -2.21 14.36
N GLY A 64 6.90 -2.80 13.30
CA GLY A 64 6.24 -3.81 12.48
C GLY A 64 6.21 -3.48 10.99
N VAL A 65 5.62 -4.38 10.21
CA VAL A 65 5.51 -4.25 8.75
C VAL A 65 4.38 -3.31 8.35
N LYS A 66 4.66 -2.44 7.39
CA LYS A 66 3.65 -1.61 6.73
C LYS A 66 3.59 -1.90 5.25
N LEU A 67 2.39 -1.82 4.69
CA LEU A 67 2.16 -1.86 3.25
C LEU A 67 1.92 -0.43 2.77
N ARG A 68 2.72 0.00 1.80
CA ARG A 68 2.45 1.21 1.03
C ARG A 68 1.75 0.80 -0.25
N LEU A 69 0.49 1.20 -0.40
CA LEU A 69 -0.28 1.03 -1.62
C LEU A 69 -0.19 2.29 -2.49
N TYR A 70 -0.21 2.12 -3.80
CA TYR A 70 -0.30 3.19 -4.77
C TYR A 70 -1.54 3.02 -5.65
N PRO A 71 -2.74 3.15 -5.07
CA PRO A 71 -3.96 2.96 -5.83
C PRO A 71 -4.06 3.92 -7.01
N GLU A 72 -4.72 3.50 -8.08
CA GLU A 72 -4.97 4.32 -9.26
C GLU A 72 -6.45 4.62 -9.48
N SER A 73 -7.37 3.91 -8.81
CA SER A 73 -8.81 3.95 -9.12
C SER A 73 -9.70 4.25 -7.89
N LEU A 74 -9.22 5.08 -6.96
CA LEU A 74 -9.89 5.37 -5.68
C LEU A 74 -11.34 5.84 -5.81
N ASP A 75 -11.67 6.56 -6.88
CA ASP A 75 -13.00 7.07 -7.20
C ASP A 75 -14.01 5.97 -7.50
N GLN A 76 -13.55 4.78 -7.92
CA GLN A 76 -14.40 3.65 -8.27
C GLN A 76 -14.90 2.84 -7.07
N TYR A 77 -14.26 2.98 -5.90
CA TYR A 77 -14.59 2.20 -4.70
C TYR A 77 -14.59 3.05 -3.42
N GLU A 78 -15.00 4.31 -3.51
CA GLU A 78 -15.15 5.19 -2.35
C GLU A 78 -16.06 4.58 -1.25
N SER A 79 -17.09 3.83 -1.65
CA SER A 79 -17.98 3.13 -0.70
C SER A 79 -17.23 2.12 0.17
N PHE A 80 -16.25 1.40 -0.40
CA PHE A 80 -15.37 0.49 0.34
C PHE A 80 -14.41 1.26 1.26
N LEU A 81 -13.88 2.41 0.85
CA LEU A 81 -13.03 3.21 1.74
C LEU A 81 -13.77 3.58 3.05
N ASN A 82 -15.09 3.78 2.97
CA ASN A 82 -15.94 4.07 4.13
C ASN A 82 -16.18 2.85 5.03
N THR A 83 -15.92 1.62 4.58
CA THR A 83 -16.03 0.40 5.42
C THR A 83 -14.75 0.09 6.19
N LEU A 84 -13.64 0.75 5.87
CA LEU A 84 -12.36 0.50 6.53
C LEU A 84 -12.44 0.68 8.06
N PRO A 85 -11.70 -0.12 8.85
CA PRO A 85 -11.64 0.06 10.29
C PRO A 85 -11.15 1.46 10.69
N GLU A 86 -11.70 2.01 11.77
CA GLU A 86 -11.34 3.36 12.26
C GLU A 86 -9.82 3.55 12.46
N LYS A 87 -9.10 2.49 12.83
CA LYS A 87 -7.64 2.55 12.96
C LYS A 87 -6.97 2.83 11.61
N MET A 88 -7.40 2.18 10.53
CA MET A 88 -6.88 2.41 9.17
C MET A 88 -7.29 3.78 8.65
N LYS A 89 -8.55 4.17 8.84
CA LYS A 89 -9.03 5.51 8.49
C LYS A 89 -8.22 6.61 9.20
N LYS A 90 -7.90 6.43 10.49
CA LYS A 90 -7.02 7.35 11.24
C LYS A 90 -5.61 7.43 10.65
N GLU A 91 -5.04 6.31 10.18
CA GLU A 91 -3.74 6.33 9.48
C GLU A 91 -3.81 7.16 8.19
N ILE A 92 -4.88 6.98 7.40
CA ILE A 92 -5.12 7.73 6.16
C ILE A 92 -5.34 9.22 6.43
N ARG A 93 -6.20 9.57 7.40
CA ARG A 93 -6.47 10.97 7.81
C ARG A 93 -5.21 11.66 8.32
N LYS A 94 -4.33 10.94 9.04
CA LYS A 94 -3.06 11.47 9.56
C LYS A 94 -1.98 11.64 8.49
N ALA A 95 -2.16 11.05 7.30
CA ALA A 95 -1.21 11.21 6.21
C ALA A 95 -1.04 12.70 5.85
N SER A 96 0.18 13.06 5.43
CA SER A 96 0.49 14.42 5.03
C SER A 96 -0.33 14.84 3.81
N VAL A 97 -0.68 16.12 3.76
CA VAL A 97 -1.30 16.73 2.59
C VAL A 97 -0.34 16.65 1.40
N CYS A 98 -0.87 16.48 0.19
CA CYS A 98 -0.04 16.60 -1.00
C CYS A 98 0.36 18.06 -1.20
N LYS A 99 1.62 18.38 -0.93
CA LYS A 99 2.13 19.75 -1.16
C LYS A 99 2.01 20.17 -2.63
N ARG A 100 2.14 19.22 -3.56
CA ARG A 100 2.06 19.47 -5.00
C ARG A 100 0.66 19.80 -5.52
N LEU A 101 -0.38 19.41 -4.77
CA LEU A 101 -1.76 19.86 -5.04
C LEU A 101 -2.00 21.31 -4.58
N ILE A 102 -1.18 21.82 -3.66
CA ILE A 102 -1.22 23.21 -3.18
C ILE A 102 -0.31 24.11 -4.02
N ASP A 103 0.95 23.68 -4.20
CA ASP A 103 1.97 24.36 -5.01
C ASP A 103 2.62 23.35 -5.98
N PRO A 104 2.38 23.44 -7.30
CA PRO A 104 2.93 22.52 -8.29
C PRO A 104 4.47 22.41 -8.33
N THR A 105 5.17 23.39 -7.75
CA THR A 105 6.64 23.46 -7.69
C THR A 105 7.22 22.83 -6.42
N ASP A 106 6.40 22.54 -5.42
CA ASP A 106 6.81 21.88 -4.18
C ASP A 106 6.96 20.35 -4.36
N CYS A 107 7.76 19.73 -3.50
CA CYS A 107 8.30 18.35 -3.61
C CYS A 107 9.40 18.14 -4.66
N ASN A 108 10.06 16.97 -4.61
CA ASN A 108 11.08 16.61 -5.59
C ASN A 108 10.48 16.55 -7.02
N PRO A 109 11.24 16.92 -8.07
CA PRO A 109 10.75 16.90 -9.45
C PRO A 109 10.14 15.57 -9.91
N ARG A 110 10.68 14.43 -9.43
CA ARG A 110 10.19 13.07 -9.74
C ARG A 110 8.95 12.66 -8.94
N CYS A 111 8.46 13.50 -8.04
CA CYS A 111 7.30 13.23 -7.19
C CYS A 111 6.03 13.21 -8.03
N GLN A 112 5.32 12.08 -8.04
CA GLN A 112 4.01 11.98 -8.66
C GLN A 112 2.96 12.75 -7.84
N MET A 113 1.94 13.28 -8.51
CA MET A 113 0.83 13.98 -7.85
C MET A 113 0.17 13.08 -6.81
N GLY A 114 -0.31 13.69 -5.73
CA GLY A 114 -1.03 13.01 -4.66
C GLY A 114 -2.43 12.56 -5.09
N TYR A 115 -3.23 12.19 -4.09
CA TYR A 115 -4.59 11.74 -4.26
C TYR A 115 -5.59 12.81 -3.83
N THR A 116 -6.68 12.91 -4.56
CA THR A 116 -7.93 13.53 -4.12
C THR A 116 -8.98 12.43 -4.06
N PHE A 117 -9.58 12.20 -2.90
CA PHE A 117 -10.58 11.14 -2.70
C PHE A 117 -11.52 11.50 -1.54
N THR A 118 -12.68 10.86 -1.48
CA THR A 118 -13.64 11.02 -0.39
C THR A 118 -13.51 9.89 0.63
N LEU A 119 -13.56 10.21 1.94
CA LEU A 119 -13.60 9.25 3.03
C LEU A 119 -14.58 9.73 4.11
N ASP A 120 -15.59 8.92 4.41
CA ASP A 120 -16.71 9.22 5.31
C ASP A 120 -17.41 10.57 4.98
N GLY A 121 -17.55 10.86 3.68
CA GLY A 121 -18.17 12.10 3.18
C GLY A 121 -17.27 13.34 3.22
N GLU A 122 -16.03 13.23 3.69
CA GLU A 122 -15.05 14.31 3.69
C GLU A 122 -14.03 14.12 2.54
N GLN A 123 -13.76 15.19 1.78
CA GLN A 123 -12.75 15.16 0.72
C GLN A 123 -11.34 15.37 1.29
N PHE A 124 -10.40 14.51 0.91
CA PHE A 124 -9.01 14.57 1.34
C PHE A 124 -8.05 14.72 0.15
N GLN A 125 -7.04 15.56 0.32
CA GLN A 125 -5.92 15.73 -0.61
C GLN A 125 -4.62 15.21 0.02
N LYS A 126 -4.25 13.95 -0.19
CA LYS A 126 -3.14 13.29 0.54
C LYS A 126 -1.95 12.97 -0.34
N CYS A 127 -0.76 13.01 0.24
CA CYS A 127 0.49 12.65 -0.43
C CYS A 127 0.48 11.19 -0.88
N ARG A 128 0.82 10.92 -2.15
CA ARG A 128 0.82 9.59 -2.76
C ARG A 128 1.59 8.55 -1.95
N TYR A 129 2.74 8.95 -1.38
CA TYR A 129 3.62 8.05 -0.63
C TYR A 129 3.22 7.81 0.83
N MET A 130 2.25 8.58 1.34
CA MET A 130 1.86 8.57 2.75
C MET A 130 0.38 8.21 2.97
N ALA A 131 -0.49 8.47 1.98
CA ALA A 131 -1.94 8.29 2.09
C ALA A 131 -2.33 6.87 2.51
N PHE A 132 -1.85 5.87 1.76
CA PHE A 132 -2.15 4.46 1.99
C PHE A 132 -0.90 3.73 2.53
N PHE A 133 -0.36 4.25 3.64
CA PHE A 133 0.77 3.64 4.34
C PHE A 133 0.30 2.91 5.62
N LEU A 134 -0.31 1.76 5.37
CA LEU A 134 -1.15 1.03 6.32
C LEU A 134 -0.35 -0.05 7.05
N SER A 135 -0.69 -0.29 8.32
CA SER A 135 -0.08 -1.37 9.10
C SER A 135 -0.54 -2.75 8.60
N VAL A 136 0.35 -3.75 8.58
CA VAL A 136 0.02 -5.14 8.21
C VAL A 136 -0.08 -5.98 9.48
N ASN A 137 -1.26 -6.52 9.75
CA ASN A 137 -1.58 -7.36 10.90
C ASN A 137 -2.92 -8.06 10.67
N GLU A 138 -3.30 -9.00 11.54
CA GLU A 138 -4.51 -9.80 11.39
C GLU A 138 -5.79 -8.98 11.23
N LEU A 139 -5.89 -7.79 11.84
CA LEU A 139 -7.07 -6.94 11.76
C LEU A 139 -7.15 -6.14 10.45
N SER A 140 -6.01 -5.76 9.87
CA SER A 140 -5.98 -4.96 8.65
C SER A 140 -5.85 -5.81 7.39
N THR A 141 -5.26 -7.00 7.46
CA THR A 141 -5.01 -7.86 6.29
C THR A 141 -6.27 -8.16 5.48
N PRO A 142 -7.43 -8.53 6.05
CA PRO A 142 -8.65 -8.76 5.27
C PRO A 142 -9.05 -7.55 4.41
N TYR A 143 -9.00 -6.35 4.99
CA TYR A 143 -9.31 -5.10 4.27
C TYR A 143 -8.24 -4.75 3.24
N LEU A 144 -6.97 -5.05 3.50
CA LEU A 144 -5.92 -4.86 2.51
C LEU A 144 -6.11 -5.80 1.31
N LEU A 145 -6.55 -7.05 1.53
CA LEU A 145 -6.89 -7.97 0.45
C LEU A 145 -8.08 -7.49 -0.36
N GLU A 146 -9.16 -7.04 0.31
CA GLU A 146 -10.33 -6.47 -0.35
C GLU A 146 -9.98 -5.19 -1.13
N PHE A 147 -9.09 -4.36 -0.60
CA PHE A 147 -8.54 -3.20 -1.31
C PHE A 147 -7.90 -3.63 -2.64
N LEU A 148 -7.04 -4.65 -2.60
CA LEU A 148 -6.38 -5.17 -3.78
C LEU A 148 -7.40 -5.72 -4.79
N ASP A 149 -8.45 -6.40 -4.34
CA ASP A 149 -9.49 -6.93 -5.22
C ASP A 149 -10.28 -5.82 -5.92
N HIS A 150 -10.61 -4.73 -5.21
CA HIS A 150 -11.25 -3.55 -5.81
C HIS A 150 -10.35 -2.87 -6.85
N GLU A 151 -9.07 -2.70 -6.54
CA GLU A 151 -8.11 -2.16 -7.51
C GLU A 151 -7.99 -3.05 -8.75
N CYS A 152 -7.97 -4.38 -8.58
CA CYS A 152 -7.93 -5.33 -9.69
C CYS A 152 -9.17 -5.22 -10.58
N GLN A 153 -10.37 -5.15 -9.99
CA GLN A 153 -11.63 -5.03 -10.71
C GLN A 153 -11.75 -3.70 -11.47
N ALA A 154 -11.22 -2.61 -10.90
CA ALA A 154 -11.22 -1.29 -11.53
C ALA A 154 -10.29 -1.18 -12.77
N HIS A 155 -9.39 -2.14 -12.96
CA HIS A 155 -8.44 -2.21 -14.07
C HIS A 155 -8.77 -3.28 -15.12
N GLN A 156 -9.90 -3.98 -14.98
CA GLN A 156 -10.44 -4.92 -15.96
C GLN A 156 -11.36 -4.23 -16.97
#